data_AF-A0A8T5H3B1-F1
#
_entry.id   AF-A0A8T5H3B1-F1
#
_cell.length_a   1.000
_cell.length_b   1.000
_cell.length_c   1.000
_cell.angle_alpha   90.00
_cell.angle_beta   90.00
_cell.angle_gamma   90.00
#
_symmetry.space_group_name_H-M   'P 1'
#
loop_
_entity.id
_entity.type
_entity.pdbx_description
1 polymer ?
#
loop_
_entity_poly.entity_id
_entity_poly.type
_entity_poly.pdbx_seq_one_letter_code
_entity_poly.pdbx_strand_id
1 'polypeptide(L)' 'MTELNELKRSMLTLERQIKPLEYDSSRNQIHDYKRAQLKKMKDDYVALKQQLKSVLSE' A
#
# COMPACT_ATOMS: atom_id res chain seq x y z
N MET A 1 15.05 11.67 11.06
CA MET A 1 14.28 10.63 11.80
C MET A 1 12.78 10.71 11.57
N THR A 2 12.20 11.89 11.30
CA THR A 2 10.78 12.11 11.01
C THR A 2 10.32 11.43 9.71
N GLU A 3 11.05 11.62 8.62
CA GLU A 3 10.70 11.09 7.28
C GLU A 3 10.61 9.55 7.24
N LEU A 4 11.60 8.84 7.82
CA LEU A 4 11.57 7.38 7.92
C LEU A 4 10.33 6.86 8.67
N ASN A 5 9.95 7.54 9.74
CA ASN A 5 8.79 7.17 10.54
C ASN A 5 7.48 7.47 9.81
N GLU A 6 7.43 8.56 9.03
CA GLU A 6 6.30 8.91 8.18
C GLU A 6 6.11 7.89 7.04
N LEU A 7 7.18 7.50 6.35
CA LEU A 7 7.14 6.44 5.33
C LEU A 7 6.60 5.12 5.90
N LYS A 8 7.10 4.69 7.05
CA LYS A 8 6.63 3.48 7.72
C LYS A 8 5.15 3.57 8.12
N ARG A 9 4.69 4.72 8.63
CA ARG A 9 3.27 4.95 8.99
C ARG A 9 2.36 4.92 7.76
N SER A 10 2.78 5.55 6.67
CA SER A 10 2.04 5.56 5.40
C SER A 10 1.92 4.15 4.82
N MET A 11 3.01 3.38 4.81
CA MET A 11 3.01 1.97 4.39
C MET A 11 2.08 1.11 5.25
N LEU A 12 2.13 1.24 6.58
CA LEU A 12 1.23 0.51 7.48
C LEU A 12 -0.25 0.85 7.24
N THR A 13 -0.54 2.11 6.93
CA THR A 13 -1.90 2.57 6.63
C THR A 13 -2.40 1.95 5.33
N LEU A 14 -1.59 1.95 4.28
CA LEU A 14 -1.94 1.30 3.01
C LEU A 14 -2.13 -0.21 3.17
N GLU A 15 -1.26 -0.91 3.91
CA GLU A 15 -1.44 -2.34 4.16
C GLU A 15 -2.79 -2.65 4.83
N ARG A 16 -3.21 -1.83 5.79
CA ARG A 16 -4.50 -1.99 6.48
C ARG A 16 -5.68 -1.77 5.54
N GLN A 17 -5.55 -0.91 4.54
CA GLN A 17 -6.58 -0.66 3.53
C GLN A 17 -6.59 -1.73 2.42
N ILE A 18 -5.42 -2.24 2.03
CA ILE A 18 -5.24 -3.25 0.99
C ILE A 18 -5.81 -4.61 1.42
N LYS A 19 -5.49 -5.08 2.63
CA LYS A 19 -5.87 -6.43 3.10
C LYS A 19 -7.36 -6.78 2.96
N PRO A 20 -8.33 -5.95 3.39
CA PRO A 20 -9.74 -6.27 3.21
C PRO A 20 -10.14 -6.33 1.73
N LEU A 21 -9.59 -5.44 0.89
CA LEU A 21 -9.86 -5.46 -0.55
C LEU A 21 -9.26 -6.69 -1.24
N GLU A 22 -8.07 -7.15 -0.81
CA GLU A 22 -7.49 -8.41 -1.30
C GLU A 22 -8.33 -9.62 -0.89
N TYR A 23 -8.84 -9.61 0.34
CA TYR A 23 -9.74 -10.66 0.82
C TYR A 23 -11.01 -10.71 -0.04
N ASP A 24 -11.68 -9.58 -0.24
CA ASP A 24 -12.86 -9.48 -1.12
C ASP A 24 -12.53 -9.94 -2.56
N SER A 25 -11.37 -9.51 -3.08
CA SER A 25 -10.91 -9.88 -4.42
C SER A 25 -10.66 -11.38 -4.56
N SER A 26 -10.09 -12.02 -3.54
CA SER A 26 -9.82 -13.47 -3.55
C SER A 26 -11.09 -14.31 -3.61
N ARG A 27 -12.22 -13.73 -3.19
CA ARG A 27 -13.55 -14.35 -3.21
C ARG A 27 -14.38 -13.93 -4.42
N ASN A 28 -13.82 -13.18 -5.37
CA ASN A 28 -14.56 -12.54 -6.48
C ASN A 28 -15.72 -11.65 -6.00
N GLN A 29 -15.62 -11.08 -4.80
CA GLN A 29 -16.63 -10.19 -4.19
C GLN A 29 -16.27 -8.71 -4.32
N ILE A 30 -15.24 -8.39 -5.12
CA ILE A 30 -14.77 -7.03 -5.34
C ILE A 30 -15.42 -6.41 -6.59
N HIS A 31 -15.98 -5.22 -6.45
CA HIS A 31 -16.46 -4.41 -7.57
C HIS A 31 -15.30 -3.77 -8.35
N ASP A 32 -15.54 -3.42 -9.61
CA ASP A 32 -14.52 -2.84 -10.49
C ASP A 32 -13.88 -1.56 -9.93
N TYR A 33 -14.67 -0.67 -9.31
CA TYR A 33 -14.12 0.54 -8.68
C TYR A 33 -13.16 0.21 -7.52
N LYS A 34 -13.52 -0.79 -6.69
CA LYS A 34 -12.66 -1.27 -5.60
C LYS A 34 -11.43 -1.98 -6.13
N ARG A 35 -11.54 -2.68 -7.25
CA ARG A 35 -10.41 -3.34 -7.93
C ARG A 35 -9.41 -2.31 -8.46
N ALA A 36 -9.89 -1.25 -9.09
CA ALA A 36 -9.05 -0.12 -9.52
C ALA A 36 -8.38 0.57 -8.32
N GLN A 37 -9.14 0.80 -7.24
CA GLN A 37 -8.60 1.35 -6.00
C GLN A 37 -7.53 0.45 -5.38
N LEU A 38 -7.76 -0.86 -5.30
CA LEU A 38 -6.81 -1.85 -4.82
C LEU A 38 -5.52 -1.83 -5.64
N LYS A 39 -5.63 -1.78 -6.98
CA LYS A 39 -4.46 -1.67 -7.86
C LYS A 39 -3.66 -0.40 -7.55
N LYS A 40 -4.34 0.76 -7.47
CA LYS A 40 -3.68 2.02 -7.15
C LYS A 40 -2.98 1.99 -5.79
N MET A 41 -3.63 1.45 -4.75
CA MET A 41 -3.04 1.32 -3.41
C MET A 41 -1.80 0.41 -3.40
N LYS A 42 -1.81 -0.68 -4.19
CA LYS A 42 -0.63 -1.55 -4.37
C LYS A 42 0.52 -0.83 -5.06
N ASP A 43 0.21 -0.10 -6.13
CA ASP A 43 1.21 0.71 -6.87
C ASP A 43 1.82 1.77 -5.93
N ASP A 44 0.99 2.48 -5.16
CA ASP A 44 1.41 3.46 -4.16
C ASP A 44 2.30 2.82 -3.06
N TYR A 45 1.94 1.61 -2.58
CA TYR A 45 2.75 0.89 -1.58
C TYR A 45 4.13 0.47 -2.12
N VAL A 46 4.20 0.03 -3.38
CA VAL A 46 5.48 -0.32 -4.02
C VAL A 46 6.37 0.93 -4.15
N ALA A 47 5.80 2.07 -4.54
CA ALA A 47 6.53 3.32 -4.62
C ALA A 47 7.09 3.74 -3.25
N LEU A 48 6.28 3.68 -2.18
CA LEU A 48 6.74 3.97 -0.81
C LEU A 48 7.85 3.01 -0.36
N LYS A 49 7.76 1.72 -0.73
CA LYS A 49 8.79 0.73 -0.41
C LYS A 49 10.12 1.04 -1.12
N GLN A 50 10.07 1.55 -2.35
CA GLN A 50 11.27 2.01 -3.08
C GLN A 50 11.87 3.25 -2.43
N GLN A 51 11.06 4.23 -2.05
CA GLN A 51 11.50 5.42 -1.32
C GLN A 51 12.16 5.04 0.01
N LEU A 52 11.52 4.15 0.77
CA LEU A 52 12.08 3.64 2.04
C LEU A 52 13.44 2.97 1.83
N LYS A 53 13.60 2.19 0.75
CA LYS A 53 14.89 1.57 0.42
C LYS A 53 15.95 2.64 0.13
N SER A 54 15.61 3.69 -0.61
CA SER A 54 16.51 4.81 -0.89
C SER A 54 16.99 5.48 0.41
N VAL A 55 16.06 5.83 1.30
CA VAL A 55 16.36 6.49 2.59
C VAL A 55 17.20 5.61 3.53
N LEU A 56 17.09 4.29 3.43
CA LEU A 56 17.91 3.36 4.23
C LEU A 56 19.30 3.07 3.61
N SER A 57 19.51 3.47 2.35
CA SER A 57 20.77 3.25 1.62
C SER A 57 21.70 4.47 1.65
N GLU A 58 21.19 5.62 2.10
CA GLU A 58 21.92 6.85 2.43
C GLU A 58 22.44 6.81 3.88
#